data_AF-A0A5C5AHJ2-F1
#
_entry.id   AF-A0A5C5AHJ2-F1
#
_cell.length_a   1.000
_cell.length_b   1.000
_cell.length_c   1.000
_cell.angle_alpha   90.00
_cell.angle_beta   90.00
_cell.angle_gamma   90.00
#
_symmetry.space_group_name_H-M   'P 1'
#
loop_
_entity.id
_entity.type
_entity.pdbx_description
1 polymer ?
#
loop_
_entity_poly.entity_id
_entity_poly.type
_entity_poly.pdbx_seq_one_letter_code
_entity_poly.pdbx_strand_id
1 'polypeptide(L)'
;MGDILKDNKSNKILKIGTNIILVLLLIGAIQMFYDEDYTNDHFGGLFMMVFFGIKIISSFIMSIKEGDKKAVFLDVGLMIVLFCLLFLV
;
A
#
# COMPACT_ATOMS: atom_id res chain seq x y z
N MET A 1 -32.69 -0.84 1.76
CA MET A 1 -31.91 0.37 2.11
C MET A 1 -30.83 0.13 3.17
N GLY A 2 -31.06 -0.71 4.20
CA GLY A 2 -30.10 -0.91 5.31
C GLY A 2 -28.74 -1.52 4.94
N ASP A 3 -28.69 -2.50 4.03
CA ASP A 3 -27.43 -3.15 3.64
C ASP A 3 -26.47 -2.23 2.89
N ILE A 4 -26.99 -1.35 2.03
CA ILE A 4 -26.23 -0.37 1.26
C ILE A 4 -25.53 0.64 2.20
N LEU A 5 -26.22 1.02 3.29
CA LEU A 5 -25.70 1.87 4.36
C LEU A 5 -24.67 1.17 5.26
N LYS A 6 -24.73 -0.15 5.39
CA LYS A 6 -23.75 -0.93 6.17
C LYS A 6 -22.46 -1.12 5.36
N ASP A 7 -22.60 -1.34 4.06
CA ASP A 7 -21.47 -1.50 3.13
C ASP A 7 -20.64 -0.22 2.98
N ASN A 8 -21.28 0.95 2.92
CA ASN A 8 -20.57 2.23 2.80
C ASN A 8 -19.71 2.53 4.05
N LYS A 9 -20.20 2.18 5.24
CA LYS A 9 -19.51 2.41 6.51
C LYS A 9 -18.35 1.45 6.66
N SER A 10 -18.56 0.18 6.31
CA SER A 10 -17.51 -0.84 6.27
C SER A 10 -16.39 -0.45 5.31
N ASN A 11 -16.71 0.05 4.10
CA ASN A 11 -15.72 0.51 3.14
C ASN A 11 -14.89 1.68 3.68
N LYS A 12 -15.53 2.60 4.41
CA LYS A 12 -14.84 3.74 5.04
C LYS A 12 -13.87 3.29 6.14
N ILE A 13 -14.27 2.30 6.95
CA ILE A 13 -13.42 1.72 8.00
C ILE A 13 -12.23 0.99 7.39
N LEU A 14 -12.45 0.18 6.34
CA LEU A 14 -11.37 -0.51 5.62
C LEU A 14 -10.39 0.49 5.01
N LYS A 15 -10.88 1.57 4.39
CA LYS A 15 -10.02 2.61 3.80
C LYS A 15 -9.16 3.32 4.85
N ILE A 16 -9.73 3.66 6.01
CA ILE A 16 -8.97 4.23 7.14
C ILE A 16 -7.96 3.23 7.68
N GLY A 17 -8.36 1.98 7.92
CA GLY A 17 -7.50 0.94 8.49
C GLY A 17 -6.31 0.63 7.59
N THR A 18 -6.55 0.43 6.29
CA THR A 18 -5.50 0.24 5.30
C THR A 18 -4.55 1.43 5.26
N ASN A 19 -5.04 2.67 5.27
CA ASN A 19 -4.17 3.85 5.27
C ASN A 19 -3.27 3.92 6.51
N ILE A 20 -3.79 3.58 7.70
CA ILE A 20 -2.99 3.54 8.93
C ILE A 20 -1.86 2.50 8.79
N ILE A 21 -2.18 1.29 8.32
CA ILE A 21 -1.20 0.22 8.10
C ILE A 21 -0.12 0.67 7.09
N LEU A 22 -0.54 1.30 5.99
CA LEU A 22 0.39 1.81 4.97
C LEU A 22 1.34 2.87 5.54
N VAL A 23 0.85 3.80 6.37
CA VAL A 23 1.71 4.80 7.03
C VAL A 23 2.69 4.15 8.01
N LEU A 24 2.24 3.16 8.79
CA LEU A 24 3.11 2.41 9.71
C LEU A 24 4.23 1.66 8.96
N LEU A 25 3.89 1.01 7.85
CA LEU A 25 4.86 0.34 6.99
C LEU A 25 5.86 1.32 6.38
N LEU A 26 5.42 2.50 5.96
CA LEU A 26 6.29 3.53 5.41
C LEU A 26 7.29 4.05 6.46
N ILE A 27 6.82 4.31 7.68
CA ILE A 27 7.69 4.73 8.80
C ILE A 27 8.71 3.63 9.12
N GLY A 28 8.27 2.36 9.18
CA GLY A 28 9.17 1.23 9.41
C GLY A 28 10.22 1.05 8.30
N ALA A 29 9.83 1.24 7.03
CA ALA A 29 10.77 1.22 5.91
C ALA A 29 11.83 2.31 6.03
N ILE A 30 11.42 3.56 6.32
CA ILE A 30 12.35 4.68 6.51
C ILE A 30 13.29 4.42 7.69
N GLN A 31 12.78 3.91 8.81
CA GLN A 31 13.61 3.58 9.97
C GLN A 31 14.68 2.54 9.63
N MET A 32 14.32 1.51 8.84
CA MET A 32 15.24 0.47 8.42
C MET A 32 16.30 0.96 7.42
N PHE A 33 15.94 1.84 6.49
CA PHE A 33 16.86 2.40 5.48
C PHE A 33 17.85 3.45 6.02
N TYR A 34 17.53 4.08 7.15
CA TYR A 34 18.37 5.12 7.76
C TYR A 34 19.04 4.64 9.05
N ASP A 35 18.98 3.34 9.33
CA ASP A 35 19.74 2.72 10.41
C ASP A 35 21.20 2.48 9.98
N GLU A 36 22.12 2.41 10.94
CA GLU A 36 23.56 2.26 10.66
C GLU A 36 23.93 0.84 10.17
N ASP A 37 23.07 -0.15 10.41
CA ASP A 37 23.28 -1.53 9.95
C ASP A 37 22.77 -1.72 8.52
N TYR A 38 23.69 -1.86 7.56
CA TYR A 38 23.39 -2.15 6.15
C TYR A 38 22.56 -3.43 5.91
N THR A 39 22.46 -4.34 6.89
CA THR A 39 21.55 -5.48 6.82
C THR A 39 20.08 -5.03 6.83
N ASN A 40 19.80 -3.91 7.48
CA ASN A 40 18.45 -3.36 7.62
C ASN A 40 17.93 -2.72 6.33
N ASP A 41 18.79 -2.38 5.36
CA ASP A 41 18.35 -1.95 4.03
C ASP A 41 17.53 -3.04 3.30
N HIS A 42 17.91 -4.31 3.47
CA HIS A 42 17.13 -5.43 2.93
C HIS A 42 15.75 -5.55 3.61
N PHE A 43 15.68 -5.30 4.92
CA PHE A 43 14.41 -5.26 5.65
C PHE A 43 13.56 -4.06 5.25
N GLY A 44 14.16 -2.89 4.99
CA GLY A 44 13.49 -1.73 4.39
C GLY A 44 12.86 -2.08 3.04
N GLY A 45 13.59 -2.80 2.19
CA GLY A 45 13.06 -3.37 0.94
C GLY A 45 11.87 -4.30 1.14
N LEU A 46 11.92 -5.19 2.15
CA LEU A 46 10.80 -6.07 2.50
C LEU A 46 9.57 -5.29 2.98
N PHE A 47 9.75 -4.26 3.82
CA PHE A 47 8.67 -3.37 4.25
C PHE A 47 8.01 -2.67 3.05
N MET A 48 8.80 -2.25 2.07
CA MET A 48 8.29 -1.66 0.82
C MET A 48 7.52 -2.68 -0.03
N MET A 49 8.00 -3.92 -0.16
CA MET A 49 7.25 -4.97 -0.87
C MET A 49 5.88 -5.23 -0.21
N VAL A 50 5.83 -5.34 1.11
CA VAL A 50 4.59 -5.55 1.86
C VAL A 50 3.65 -4.33 1.72
N PHE A 51 4.20 -3.11 1.78
CA PHE A 51 3.45 -1.87 1.54
C PHE A 51 2.75 -1.90 0.18
N PHE A 52 3.49 -2.19 -0.89
CA PHE A 52 2.90 -2.25 -2.23
C PHE A 52 1.91 -3.40 -2.41
N GLY A 53 2.19 -4.57 -1.83
CA GLY A 53 1.27 -5.70 -1.85
C GLY A 53 -0.09 -5.37 -1.24
N ILE A 54 -0.10 -4.79 -0.03
CA ILE A 54 -1.34 -4.36 0.65
C ILE A 54 -2.06 -3.27 -0.14
N LYS A 55 -1.31 -2.31 -0.68
CA LYS A 55 -1.85 -1.21 -1.47
C LYS A 55 -2.59 -1.72 -2.72
N ILE A 56 -1.97 -2.63 -3.48
CA ILE A 56 -2.56 -3.22 -4.68
C ILE A 56 -3.81 -4.02 -4.35
N ILE A 57 -3.75 -4.91 -3.34
CA ILE A 57 -4.91 -5.72 -2.94
C ILE A 57 -6.07 -4.81 -2.51
N SER A 58 -5.77 -3.78 -1.71
CA SER A 58 -6.80 -2.84 -1.24
C SER A 58 -7.40 -2.04 -2.39
N SER A 59 -6.58 -1.54 -3.32
CA SER A 59 -7.07 -0.84 -4.51
C SER A 59 -7.88 -1.76 -5.43
N PHE A 60 -7.52 -3.04 -5.53
CA PHE A 60 -8.24 -4.02 -6.34
C PHE A 60 -9.62 -4.35 -5.74
N ILE A 61 -9.69 -4.59 -4.42
CA ILE A 61 -10.95 -4.79 -3.69
C ILE A 61 -11.84 -3.56 -3.87
N MET A 62 -11.28 -2.36 -3.71
CA MET A 62 -12.01 -1.10 -3.88
C MET A 62 -12.52 -0.92 -5.31
N SER A 63 -11.71 -1.25 -6.31
CA SER A 63 -12.06 -1.13 -7.73
C SER A 63 -13.18 -2.09 -8.15
N ILE A 64 -13.19 -3.32 -7.64
CA ILE A 64 -14.32 -4.25 -7.84
C ILE A 64 -15.59 -3.68 -7.19
N LYS A 65 -15.46 -3.07 -6.02
CA LYS A 65 -16.60 -2.58 -5.25
C LYS A 65 -17.21 -1.27 -5.78
N GLU A 66 -16.38 -0.38 -6.31
CA GLU A 66 -16.76 0.96 -6.79
C GLU A 66 -16.87 1.03 -8.33
N GLY A 67 -16.44 -0.01 -9.06
CA GLY A 67 -16.50 -0.09 -10.53
C GLY A 67 -15.51 0.81 -11.27
N ASP A 68 -14.72 1.62 -10.55
CA ASP A 68 -13.71 2.52 -11.12
C ASP A 68 -12.33 1.87 -11.11
N LYS A 69 -11.69 1.78 -12.29
CA LYS A 69 -10.45 1.01 -12.54
C LYS A 69 -9.20 1.89 -12.55
N LYS A 70 -9.36 3.22 -12.53
CA LYS A 70 -8.26 4.17 -12.78
C LYS A 70 -7.22 4.21 -11.66
N ALA A 71 -7.63 4.02 -10.41
CA ALA A 71 -6.73 4.06 -9.25
C ALA A 71 -5.72 2.89 -9.24
N VAL A 72 -6.16 1.70 -9.67
CA VAL A 72 -5.31 0.49 -9.71
C VAL A 72 -4.14 0.68 -10.67
N PHE A 73 -4.37 1.30 -11.83
CA PHE A 73 -3.31 1.58 -12.80
C PHE A 73 -2.26 2.55 -12.27
N LEU A 74 -2.68 3.55 -11.49
CA LEU A 74 -1.78 4.52 -10.87
C LEU A 74 -0.92 3.85 -9.78
N ASP A 75 -1.50 2.96 -8.99
CA ASP A 75 -0.78 2.20 -7.96
C ASP A 75 0.23 1.20 -8.53
N VAL A 76 -0.14 0.49 -9.59
CA VAL A 76 0.77 -0.42 -10.30
C VAL A 76 1.90 0.37 -10.99
N GLY A 77 1.58 1.49 -11.63
CA GLY A 77 2.57 2.36 -12.25
C GLY A 77 3.59 2.91 -11.24
N LEU A 78 3.12 3.37 -10.08
CA LEU A 78 3.99 3.85 -9.01
C LEU A 78 4.88 2.72 -8.44
N MET A 79 4.34 1.51 -8.30
CA MET A 79 5.11 0.33 -7.86
C MET A 79 6.24 0.02 -8.82
N ILE A 80 5.97 -0.01 -10.13
CA ILE A 80 6.98 -0.31 -11.15
C ILE A 80 8.09 0.75 -11.13
N VAL A 81 7.72 2.03 -11.01
CA VAL A 81 8.70 3.12 -10.90
C VAL A 81 9.56 2.95 -9.65
N LEU A 82 8.96 2.66 -8.49
CA LEU A 82 9.72 2.50 -7.24
C LEU A 82 10.62 1.27 -7.26
N PHE A 83 10.14 0.16 -7.83
CA PHE A 83 10.92 -1.06 -8.01
C PHE A 83 12.12 -0.82 -8.93
N CYS A 84 11.93 -0.12 -10.05
CA CYS A 84 13.04 0.30 -10.90
C CYS A 84 14.03 1.19 -10.16
N LEU A 85 13.56 2.13 -9.34
CA LEU A 85 14.43 3.06 -8.61
C LEU A 85 15.26 2.34 -7.53
N LEU A 86 14.68 1.33 -6.88
CA LEU A 86 15.35 0.53 -5.85
C LEU A 86 16.34 -0.50 -6.41
N PHE A 87 16.16 -0.98 -7.65
CA PHE A 87 17.02 -2.01 -8.25
C PHE A 87 17.98 -1.50 -9.33
N LEU A 88 17.84 -0.25 -9.76
CA LEU A 88 18.72 0.39 -10.76
C LEU A 88 19.81 1.30 -10.13
N VAL A 89 19.77 1.49 -8.81
CA VAL A 89 20.82 2.12 -7.99
C VAL A 89 21.65 1.02 -7.33
#